data_AF-A0A0W1FVB8-F1
#
_entry.id   AF-A0A0W1FVB8-F1
#
_cell.length_a   1.000
_cell.length_b   1.000
_cell.length_c   1.000
_cell.angle_alpha   90.00
_cell.angle_beta   90.00
_cell.angle_gamma   90.00
#
_symmetry.space_group_name_H-M   'P 1'
#
loop_
_entity.id
_entity.type
_entity.pdbx_description
1 polymer ?
#
loop_
_entity_poly.entity_id
_entity_poly.type
_entity_poly.pdbx_seq_one_letter_code
_entity_poly.pdbx_strand_id
1 'polypeptide(L)'
;MLTRDEGGRKSPLIAGSRYRPNHNFFGAHDINMSVGEIRIPEDRDIHGGETFEATIRLLHWPGLDEIIRVGRTWRIQEGHQLVATGRILEMLAPVWPGT
;
A
#
# COMPACT_ATOMS: atom_id res chain seq x y z
N MET A 1 -6.64 5.63 4.13
CA MET A 1 -6.87 6.36 2.87
C MET A 1 -7.00 7.83 3.21
N LEU A 2 -6.39 8.72 2.42
CA LEU A 2 -6.64 10.15 2.57
C LEU A 2 -8.03 10.51 2.03
N THR A 3 -8.67 11.51 2.63
CA THR A 3 -9.89 12.12 2.11
C THR A 3 -9.62 12.83 0.79
N ARG A 4 -10.68 13.18 0.06
CA ARG A 4 -10.54 13.98 -1.17
C ARG A 4 -9.90 15.35 -0.90
N ASP A 5 -10.23 15.98 0.23
CA ASP A 5 -9.74 17.31 0.59
C ASP A 5 -8.26 17.29 0.98
N GLU A 6 -7.78 16.16 1.49
CA GLU A 6 -6.35 15.90 1.74
C GLU A 6 -5.58 15.47 0.47
N GLY A 7 -6.23 15.47 -0.70
CA GLY A 7 -5.62 15.07 -1.97
C GLY A 7 -5.67 13.57 -2.26
N GLY A 8 -6.52 12.81 -1.56
CA GLY A 8 -6.75 11.39 -1.78
C GLY A 8 -7.50 11.05 -3.08
N ARG A 9 -7.82 9.77 -3.25
CA ARG A 9 -8.57 9.28 -4.43
C ARG A 9 -9.97 9.89 -4.48
N LYS A 10 -10.47 10.11 -5.72
CA LYS A 10 -11.85 10.56 -5.97
C LYS A 10 -12.87 9.41 -5.97
N SER A 11 -12.43 8.21 -6.33
CA SER A 11 -13.24 6.99 -6.37
C SER A 11 -12.77 6.00 -5.30
N PRO A 12 -13.69 5.17 -4.78
CA PRO A 12 -13.35 4.14 -3.82
C PRO A 12 -12.38 3.10 -4.41
N LEU A 13 -11.79 2.32 -3.52
CA LEU A 13 -11.19 1.03 -3.86
C LEU A 13 -12.29 -0.03 -3.82
N ILE A 14 -12.43 -0.78 -4.90
CA ILE A 14 -13.54 -1.74 -5.05
C ILE A 14 -13.26 -3.01 -4.25
N ALA A 15 -14.28 -3.52 -3.57
CA ALA A 15 -14.22 -4.77 -2.81
C ALA A 15 -13.62 -5.92 -3.64
N GLY A 16 -12.74 -6.72 -3.04
CA GLY A 16 -12.08 -7.87 -3.66
C GLY A 16 -11.10 -7.55 -4.79
N SER A 17 -10.91 -6.27 -5.12
CA SER A 17 -9.97 -5.87 -6.18
C SER A 17 -8.51 -5.95 -5.73
N ARG A 18 -7.60 -5.92 -6.70
CA ARG A 18 -6.17 -5.74 -6.47
C ARG A 18 -5.78 -4.33 -6.84
N TYR A 19 -5.36 -3.57 -5.84
CA TYR A 19 -4.91 -2.21 -6.03
C TYR A 19 -3.38 -2.19 -6.21
N ARG A 20 -2.88 -1.55 -7.28
CA ARG A 20 -1.44 -1.53 -7.65
C ARG A 20 -0.88 -0.10 -7.65
N PRO A 21 -0.78 0.57 -6.49
CA PRO A 21 -0.19 1.89 -6.39
C PRO A 21 1.35 1.83 -6.40
N ASN A 22 1.97 3.00 -6.40
CA ASN A 22 3.37 3.13 -6.06
C ASN A 22 3.56 3.10 -4.54
N HIS A 23 4.54 2.34 -4.06
CA HIS A 23 4.90 2.27 -2.64
C HIS A 23 6.21 3.03 -2.39
N ASN A 24 6.13 4.18 -1.74
CA ASN A 24 7.28 5.03 -1.50
C ASN A 24 7.71 4.98 -0.03
N PHE A 25 8.80 4.24 0.21
CA PHE A 25 9.42 4.08 1.53
C PHE A 25 10.53 5.11 1.80
N PHE A 26 10.92 5.92 0.82
CA PHE A 26 12.16 6.71 0.85
C PHE A 26 11.92 8.22 1.02
N GLY A 27 10.69 8.69 0.78
CA GLY A 27 10.28 10.06 1.09
C GLY A 27 9.59 10.77 -0.07
N ALA A 28 8.97 11.91 0.20
CA ALA A 28 8.04 12.56 -0.72
C ALA A 28 8.61 12.94 -2.10
N HIS A 29 9.93 13.13 -2.21
CA HIS A 29 10.61 13.53 -3.44
C HIS A 29 11.42 12.40 -4.08
N ASP A 30 11.40 11.20 -3.49
CA ASP A 30 12.10 10.07 -4.07
C ASP A 30 11.29 9.49 -5.23
N ILE A 31 11.98 9.30 -6.36
CA ILE A 31 11.42 8.71 -7.57
C ILE A 31 11.57 7.18 -7.57
N ASN A 32 12.46 6.64 -6.74
CA ASN A 32 12.60 5.21 -6.53
C ASN A 32 11.44 4.75 -5.66
N MET A 33 10.50 4.01 -6.26
CA MET A 33 9.33 3.49 -5.56
C MET A 33 9.30 1.96 -5.71
N SER A 34 8.84 1.29 -4.67
CA SER A 34 8.58 -0.15 -4.73
C SER A 34 7.28 -0.40 -5.48
N VAL A 35 7.30 -1.44 -6.31
CA VAL A 35 6.10 -1.97 -6.97
C VAL A 35 5.46 -3.00 -6.06
N GLY A 36 4.14 -2.97 -5.93
CA GLY A 36 3.40 -3.91 -5.11
C GLY A 36 1.92 -3.98 -5.44
N GLU A 37 1.23 -4.95 -4.86
CA GLU A 37 -0.21 -5.02 -4.88
C GLU A 37 -0.77 -5.06 -3.44
N ILE A 38 -1.84 -4.31 -3.22
CA ILE A 38 -2.66 -4.32 -2.02
C ILE A 38 -3.93 -5.12 -2.35
N ARG A 39 -4.25 -6.12 -1.53
CA ARG A 39 -5.51 -6.86 -1.65
C ARG A 39 -6.60 -6.12 -0.89
N ILE A 40 -7.65 -5.69 -1.59
CA ILE A 40 -8.78 -5.01 -0.96
C ILE A 40 -9.71 -6.05 -0.35
N PRO A 41 -10.22 -5.85 0.88
CA PRO A 41 -11.20 -6.72 1.49
C PRO A 41 -12.41 -6.99 0.58
N GLU A 42 -12.99 -8.17 0.66
CA GLU A 42 -14.13 -8.57 -0.20
C GLU A 42 -15.48 -8.09 0.32
N ASP A 43 -15.55 -7.66 1.58
CA ASP A 43 -16.80 -7.32 2.26
C ASP A 43 -17.35 -5.94 1.88
N ARG A 44 -16.49 -4.99 1.51
CA ARG A 44 -16.90 -3.61 1.20
C ARG A 44 -15.89 -2.82 0.39
N ASP A 45 -16.41 -1.79 -0.28
CA ASP A 45 -15.60 -0.73 -0.89
C ASP A 45 -14.93 0.13 0.20
N ILE A 46 -13.75 0.65 -0.11
CA ILE A 46 -12.99 1.53 0.80
C ILE A 46 -12.98 2.95 0.24
N HIS A 47 -13.54 3.90 0.99
CA HIS A 47 -13.61 5.30 0.62
C HIS A 47 -12.45 6.12 1.21
N GLY A 48 -12.28 7.34 0.70
CA GLY A 48 -11.32 8.30 1.27
C GLY A 48 -11.65 8.65 2.72
N GLY A 49 -10.62 8.78 3.56
CA GLY A 49 -10.75 9.02 5.01
C GLY A 49 -10.80 7.73 5.85
N GLU A 50 -11.00 6.58 5.24
CA GLU A 50 -11.08 5.31 5.98
C GLU A 50 -9.72 4.69 6.27
N THR A 51 -9.63 3.96 7.37
CA THR A 51 -8.50 3.09 7.70
C THR A 51 -8.95 1.64 7.64
N PHE A 52 -8.12 0.78 7.05
CA PHE A 52 -8.37 -0.65 6.93
C PHE A 52 -7.05 -1.42 6.96
N GLU A 53 -7.12 -2.69 7.35
CA GLU A 53 -5.99 -3.61 7.27
C GLU A 53 -6.06 -4.39 5.95
N ALA A 54 -4.90 -4.63 5.34
CA ALA A 54 -4.80 -5.34 4.07
C ALA A 54 -3.46 -6.03 3.93
N THR A 55 -3.46 -7.18 3.26
CA THR A 55 -2.22 -7.84 2.85
C THR A 55 -1.61 -7.12 1.66
N ILE A 56 -0.31 -6.92 1.71
CA ILE A 56 0.48 -6.32 0.63
C ILE A 56 1.52 -7.31 0.16
N ARG A 57 1.65 -7.46 -1.16
CA ARG A 57 2.76 -8.18 -1.78
C ARG A 57 3.62 -7.19 -2.53
N LEU A 58 4.84 -7.00 -2.06
CA LEU A 58 5.85 -6.16 -2.70
C LEU A 58 6.70 -7.00 -3.65
N LEU A 59 7.12 -6.41 -4.77
CA LEU A 59 8.17 -6.96 -5.61
C LEU A 59 9.49 -6.87 -4.84
N HIS A 60 10.17 -8.01 -4.67
CA HIS A 60 11.44 -8.07 -3.97
C HIS A 60 12.56 -7.40 -4.78
N TRP A 61 13.40 -6.61 -4.11
CA TRP A 61 14.58 -5.96 -4.68
C TRP A 61 15.69 -5.80 -3.61
N PRO A 62 16.98 -5.68 -4.01
CA PRO A 62 18.09 -5.63 -3.06
C PRO A 62 18.01 -4.43 -2.09
N GLY A 63 17.84 -4.69 -0.79
CA GLY A 63 17.70 -3.66 0.24
C GLY A 63 16.27 -3.48 0.76
N LEU A 64 15.28 -4.18 0.18
CA LEU A 64 13.91 -4.17 0.69
C LEU A 64 13.84 -4.68 2.14
N ASP A 65 14.57 -5.75 2.46
CA ASP A 65 14.56 -6.39 3.77
C ASP A 65 15.07 -5.46 4.90
N GLU A 66 15.93 -4.50 4.58
CA GLU A 66 16.44 -3.53 5.56
C GLU A 66 15.40 -2.44 5.90
N ILE A 67 14.43 -2.23 5.00
CA ILE A 67 13.42 -1.17 5.08
C ILE A 67 12.11 -1.68 5.65
N ILE A 68 11.73 -2.90 5.27
CA ILE A 68 10.45 -3.52 5.61
C ILE A 68 10.53 -4.15 6.99
N ARG A 69 10.07 -3.41 8.00
CA ARG A 69 10.00 -3.83 9.41
C ARG A 69 8.71 -3.39 10.06
N VAL A 70 8.22 -4.17 11.03
CA VAL A 70 7.03 -3.82 11.83
C VAL A 70 7.16 -2.41 12.41
N GLY A 71 6.07 -1.66 12.37
CA GLY A 71 6.00 -0.25 12.78
C GLY A 71 6.45 0.75 11.72
N ARG A 72 7.14 0.32 10.64
CA ARG A 72 7.54 1.22 9.55
C ARG A 72 6.29 1.80 8.88
N THR A 73 6.28 3.12 8.74
CA THR A 73 5.29 3.83 7.94
C THR A 73 5.83 4.17 6.56
N TRP A 74 4.96 4.22 5.56
CA TRP A 74 5.34 4.60 4.20
C TRP A 74 4.20 5.31 3.46
N ARG A 75 4.52 5.90 2.31
CA ARG A 75 3.60 6.64 1.45
C ARG A 75 3.07 5.73 0.35
N ILE A 76 1.78 5.82 0.06
CA ILE A 76 1.13 5.12 -1.05
C ILE A 76 0.66 6.18 -2.04
N GLN A 77 1.09 6.07 -3.30
CA GLN A 77 0.94 7.12 -4.30
C GLN A 77 0.37 6.61 -5.63
N GLU A 78 -0.37 7.47 -6.32
CA GLU A 78 -0.77 7.32 -7.73
C GLU A 78 -0.06 8.38 -8.55
N GLY A 79 0.98 7.98 -9.30
CA GLY A 79 1.93 8.95 -9.85
C GLY A 79 2.56 9.77 -8.72
N HIS A 80 2.39 11.10 -8.77
CA HIS A 80 2.87 12.01 -7.73
C HIS A 80 1.88 12.21 -6.58
N GLN A 81 0.61 11.83 -6.76
CA GLN A 81 -0.46 12.09 -5.80
C GLN A 81 -0.33 11.16 -4.58
N LEU A 82 -0.26 11.73 -3.37
CA LEU A 82 -0.36 10.96 -2.14
C LEU A 82 -1.83 10.58 -1.90
N VAL A 83 -2.11 9.29 -1.83
CA VAL A 83 -3.49 8.79 -1.70
C VAL A 83 -3.74 8.05 -0.39
N ALA A 84 -2.68 7.54 0.23
CA ALA A 84 -2.74 6.96 1.56
C ALA A 84 -1.34 6.92 2.18
N THR A 85 -1.30 6.63 3.47
CA THR A 85 -0.12 6.15 4.19
C THR A 85 -0.42 4.75 4.71
N GLY A 86 0.64 3.95 4.87
CA GLY A 86 0.56 2.62 5.47
C GLY A 86 1.45 2.52 6.69
N ARG A 87 1.15 1.54 7.56
CA ARG A 87 2.02 1.11 8.67
C ARG A 87 2.11 -0.41 8.64
N ILE A 88 3.33 -0.94 8.72
CA ILE A 88 3.54 -2.39 8.74
C ILE A 88 3.13 -2.89 10.12
N LEU A 89 2.11 -3.75 10.18
CA LEU A 89 1.64 -4.36 11.42
C LEU A 89 2.35 -5.69 11.70
N GLU A 90 2.52 -6.49 10.64
CA GLU A 90 3.14 -7.81 10.72
C GLU A 90 3.84 -8.18 9.42
N MET A 91 4.80 -9.10 9.52
CA MET A 91 5.49 -9.72 8.38
C MET A 91 4.92 -11.11 8.16
N LEU A 92 4.24 -11.30 7.04
CA LEU A 92 3.69 -12.61 6.67
C LEU A 92 4.79 -13.47 6.05
N ALA A 93 4.80 -14.76 6.41
CA ALA A 93 5.64 -15.73 5.72
C ALA A 93 5.28 -15.75 4.22
N PRO A 94 6.25 -16.03 3.32
CA PRO A 94 5.96 -16.16 1.90
C PRO A 94 4.87 -17.21 1.69
N VAL A 95 3.75 -16.80 1.08
CA VAL A 95 2.73 -17.76 0.63
C VAL A 95 3.19 -18.28 -0.72
N TRP A 96 3.88 -19.42 -0.70
CA TRP A 96 4.22 -20.15 -1.92
C TRP A 96 2.93 -20.69 -2.54
N PRO A 97 2.61 -20.37 -3.80
CA PRO A 97 1.51 -21.04 -4.48
C PRO A 97 1.95 -22.48 -4.79
N GLY A 98 1.39 -23.45 -4.06
CA GLY A 98 1.51 -24.88 -4.35
C GLY A 98 2.29 -25.71 -3.31
N THR A 99 1.59 -26.12 -2.26
CA THR A 99 1.73 -27.46 -1.66
C THR A 99 0.36 -28.12 -1.69
#